data_AF-A0A091PZB7-F1
#
_entry.id   AF-A0A091PZB7-F1
#
_cell.length_a   1.000
_cell.length_b   1.000
_cell.length_c   1.000
_cell.angle_alpha   90.00
_cell.angle_beta   90.00
_cell.angle_gamma   90.00
#
_symmetry.space_group_name_H-M   'P 1'
#
loop_
_entity.id
_entity.type
_entity.pdbx_description
1 polymer ?
#
loop_
_entity_poly.entity_id
_entity_poly.type
_entity_poly.pdbx_seq_one_letter_code
_entity_poly.pdbx_strand_id
1 'polypeptide(L)'
;VRGLSVLCNLANQLYYPCEHVAWAADAGIVRVGSQKWWTLSTALWALALLLGILRSLRILFQLRQKLRQHKGTSSPLSRKKTKAQVKAEVLSILTDVADLSNAIHWLPPGFLWAGCFPPWLVGLLGTISSLIGIYQASRGGNSEA
;
A
#
# COMPACT_ATOMS: atom_id res chain seq x y z
N VAL A 1 15.31 -3.90 -3.75
CA VAL A 1 14.45 -3.25 -2.72
C VAL A 1 14.66 -1.75 -2.63
N ARG A 2 15.91 -1.25 -2.61
CA ARG A 2 16.20 0.20 -2.49
C ARG A 2 15.57 1.05 -3.61
N GLY A 3 15.73 0.68 -4.87
CA GLY A 3 15.11 1.40 -6.00
C GLY A 3 13.58 1.47 -5.93
N LEU A 4 12.92 0.33 -5.62
CA LEU A 4 11.46 0.31 -5.41
C LEU A 4 11.03 1.20 -4.25
N SER A 5 11.83 1.27 -3.17
CA SER A 5 11.59 2.19 -2.05
C SER A 5 11.61 3.64 -2.50
N VAL A 6 12.61 4.01 -3.28
CA VAL A 6 12.78 5.39 -3.75
C VAL A 6 11.62 5.78 -4.66
N LEU A 7 11.23 4.89 -5.58
CA LEU A 7 10.09 5.13 -6.48
C LEU A 7 8.76 5.21 -5.74
N CYS A 8 8.52 4.31 -4.77
CA CYS A 8 7.32 4.33 -3.93
C CYS A 8 7.24 5.63 -3.11
N ASN A 9 8.35 6.03 -2.47
CA ASN A 9 8.42 7.28 -1.73
C ASN A 9 8.23 8.49 -2.63
N LEU A 10 8.82 8.50 -3.83
CA LEU A 10 8.63 9.58 -4.79
C LEU A 10 7.17 9.70 -5.23
N ALA A 11 6.51 8.58 -5.53
CA ALA A 11 5.10 8.56 -5.90
C ALA A 11 4.21 9.11 -4.74
N ASN A 12 4.49 8.71 -3.50
CA ASN A 12 3.80 9.26 -2.32
C ASN A 12 4.06 10.76 -2.14
N GLN A 13 5.30 11.22 -2.37
CA GLN A 13 5.64 12.63 -2.25
C GLN A 13 4.94 13.48 -3.31
N LEU A 14 4.73 12.94 -4.52
CA LEU A 14 4.05 13.62 -5.63
C LEU A 14 2.52 13.54 -5.51
N TYR A 15 2.00 12.50 -4.84
CA TYR A 15 0.56 12.32 -4.59
C TYR A 15 -0.03 13.53 -3.85
N TYR A 16 0.54 13.90 -2.70
CA TYR A 16 0.02 14.98 -1.86
C TYR A 16 -0.10 16.34 -2.57
N PRO A 17 0.93 16.89 -3.25
CA PRO A 17 0.78 18.15 -3.95
C PRO A 17 -0.25 18.09 -5.08
N CYS A 18 -0.36 16.96 -5.79
CA CYS A 18 -1.40 16.79 -6.81
C CYS A 18 -2.81 16.81 -6.21
N GLU A 19 -3.00 16.16 -5.06
CA GLU A 19 -4.25 16.19 -4.30
C GLU A 19 -4.61 17.61 -3.85
N HIS A 20 -3.63 18.37 -3.33
CA HIS A 20 -3.86 19.75 -2.88
C HIS A 20 -4.28 20.66 -4.05
N VAL A 21 -3.70 20.47 -5.24
CA VAL A 21 -4.11 21.21 -6.44
C VAL A 21 -5.52 20.80 -6.88
N ALA A 22 -5.87 19.52 -6.81
CA ALA A 22 -7.22 19.03 -7.12
C ALA A 22 -8.26 19.66 -6.18
N TRP A 23 -7.99 19.63 -4.87
CA TRP A 23 -8.84 20.24 -3.86
C TRP A 23 -8.96 21.76 -4.04
N ALA A 24 -7.85 22.46 -4.28
CA ALA A 24 -7.86 23.91 -4.48
C ALA A 24 -8.64 24.31 -5.76
N ALA A 25 -8.62 23.45 -6.77
CA ALA A 25 -9.42 23.63 -7.97
C ALA A 25 -10.92 23.41 -7.71
N ASP A 26 -11.29 22.38 -6.93
CA ASP A 26 -12.69 22.16 -6.50
C ASP A 26 -13.22 23.29 -5.62
N ALA A 27 -12.38 23.85 -4.75
CA ALA A 27 -12.72 25.00 -3.91
C ALA A 27 -12.81 26.33 -4.70
N GLY A 28 -12.50 26.33 -6.00
CA GLY A 28 -12.51 27.53 -6.84
C GLY A 28 -11.35 28.49 -6.59
N ILE A 29 -10.36 28.10 -5.79
CA ILE A 29 -9.17 28.90 -5.48
C ILE A 29 -8.27 29.02 -6.72
N VAL A 30 -8.18 27.95 -7.52
CA VAL A 30 -7.38 27.90 -8.75
C VAL A 30 -8.26 27.50 -9.94
N ARG A 31 -8.18 28.25 -11.05
CA ARG A 31 -8.94 27.97 -12.28
C ARG A 31 -8.29 26.89 -13.15
N VAL A 32 -8.01 25.72 -12.57
CA VAL A 32 -7.51 24.53 -13.29
C VAL A 32 -8.56 23.42 -13.28
N GLY A 33 -8.47 22.47 -14.21
CA GLY A 33 -9.42 21.36 -14.28
C GLY A 33 -9.22 20.36 -13.15
N SER A 34 -10.03 20.44 -12.10
CA SER A 34 -9.95 19.57 -10.91
C SER A 34 -9.91 18.08 -11.23
N GLN A 35 -10.79 17.61 -12.13
CA GLN A 35 -10.87 16.20 -12.52
C GLN A 35 -9.56 15.61 -13.03
N LYS A 36 -8.75 16.40 -13.75
CA LYS A 36 -7.44 15.93 -14.24
C LYS A 36 -6.44 15.73 -13.09
N TRP A 37 -6.48 16.61 -12.10
CA TRP A 37 -5.61 16.54 -10.92
C TRP A 37 -6.02 15.41 -9.97
N TRP A 38 -7.32 15.19 -9.78
CA TRP A 38 -7.83 14.00 -9.07
C TRP A 38 -7.41 12.70 -9.76
N THR A 39 -7.57 12.62 -11.08
CA THR A 39 -7.14 11.42 -11.82
C THR A 39 -5.62 11.19 -11.66
N LEU A 40 -4.82 12.26 -11.71
CA LEU A 40 -3.37 12.17 -11.54
C LEU A 40 -2.99 11.73 -10.12
N SER A 41 -3.59 12.31 -9.08
CA SER A 41 -3.33 11.91 -7.70
C SER A 41 -3.74 10.46 -7.46
N THR A 42 -4.94 10.04 -7.88
CA THR A 42 -5.38 8.64 -7.78
C THR A 42 -4.45 7.69 -8.54
N ALA A 43 -3.96 8.07 -9.72
CA ALA A 43 -3.00 7.26 -10.48
C ALA A 43 -1.64 7.15 -9.76
N LEU A 44 -1.12 8.24 -9.19
CA LEU A 44 0.10 8.23 -8.39
C LEU A 44 -0.05 7.36 -7.14
N TRP A 45 -1.21 7.42 -6.48
CA TRP A 45 -1.53 6.57 -5.33
C TRP A 45 -1.58 5.09 -5.71
N ALA A 46 -2.29 4.74 -6.79
CA ALA A 46 -2.34 3.37 -7.31
C ALA A 46 -0.94 2.85 -7.70
N LEU A 47 -0.09 3.70 -8.30
CA LEU A 47 1.29 3.36 -8.62
C LEU A 47 2.12 3.12 -7.36
N ALA A 48 1.98 3.95 -6.34
CA ALA A 48 2.69 3.79 -5.07
C ALA A 48 2.32 2.46 -4.39
N LEU A 49 1.03 2.11 -4.37
CA LEU A 49 0.51 0.84 -3.85
C LEU A 49 1.05 -0.36 -4.63
N LEU A 50 1.07 -0.29 -5.96
CA LEU A 50 1.64 -1.34 -6.81
C LEU A 50 3.14 -1.56 -6.52
N LEU A 51 3.90 -0.47 -6.36
CA LEU A 51 5.31 -0.53 -5.99
C LEU A 51 5.51 -1.08 -4.57
N GLY A 52 4.61 -0.76 -3.64
CA GLY A 52 4.53 -1.31 -2.28
C GLY A 52 4.35 -2.83 -2.30
N ILE A 53 3.35 -3.34 -3.00
CA ILE A 53 3.10 -4.77 -3.19
C ILE A 53 4.34 -5.46 -3.76
N LEU A 54 4.93 -4.91 -4.82
CA LEU A 54 6.10 -5.51 -5.46
C LEU A 54 7.31 -5.55 -4.50
N ARG A 55 7.51 -4.51 -3.70
CA ARG A 55 8.56 -4.47 -2.67
C ARG A 55 8.32 -5.55 -1.62
N SER A 56 7.12 -5.62 -1.06
CA SER A 56 6.76 -6.56 0.01
C SER A 56 6.85 -8.01 -0.47
N LEU A 57 6.42 -8.29 -1.71
CA LEU A 57 6.61 -9.60 -2.36
C LEU A 57 8.10 -9.96 -2.49
N ARG A 58 8.94 -9.03 -2.97
CA ARG A 58 10.40 -9.28 -3.09
C ARG A 58 11.05 -9.57 -1.75
N ILE A 59 10.62 -8.91 -0.66
CA ILE A 59 11.12 -9.17 0.69
C ILE A 59 10.62 -10.53 1.19
N LEU A 60 9.33 -10.82 1.00
CA LEU A 60 8.71 -12.11 1.35
C LEU A 60 9.41 -13.30 0.69
N PHE A 61 9.71 -13.21 -0.61
CA PHE A 61 10.46 -14.25 -1.32
C PHE A 61 11.86 -14.47 -0.72
N GLN A 62 12.59 -13.39 -0.44
CA GLN A 62 13.92 -13.48 0.20
C GLN A 62 13.84 -14.10 1.60
N LEU A 63 12.85 -13.71 2.41
CA LEU A 63 12.64 -14.26 3.75
C LEU A 63 12.31 -15.76 3.70
N ARG A 64 11.43 -16.16 2.78
CA ARG A 64 11.08 -17.58 2.57
C ARG A 64 12.27 -18.39 2.10
N GLN A 65 13.11 -17.85 1.22
CA GLN A 65 14.35 -18.50 0.79
C GLN A 65 15.32 -18.70 1.95
N LYS A 66 15.54 -17.67 2.79
CA LYS A 66 16.37 -17.78 4.00
C LYS A 66 15.84 -18.84 4.98
N LEU A 67 14.52 -18.92 5.16
CA LEU A 67 13.89 -19.93 6.01
C LEU A 67 14.08 -21.36 5.49
N ARG A 68 14.07 -21.55 4.17
CA ARG A 68 14.33 -22.84 3.53
C ARG A 68 15.79 -23.27 3.70
N GLN A 69 16.74 -22.33 3.55
CA GLN A 69 18.18 -22.61 3.63
C GLN A 69 18.65 -22.87 5.07
N HIS A 70 18.10 -22.18 6.08
CA HIS A 70 18.53 -22.30 7.49
C HIS A 70 17.64 -23.20 8.36
N LYS A 71 16.97 -24.20 7.77
CA LYS A 71 16.01 -25.08 8.46
C LYS A 71 16.65 -25.90 9.61
N GLY A 72 17.98 -26.07 9.62
CA GLY A 72 18.72 -26.81 10.66
C GLY A 72 19.69 -26.01 11.54
N THR A 73 20.13 -24.81 11.14
CA THR A 73 21.24 -24.08 11.79
C THR A 73 20.82 -22.80 12.53
N SER A 74 19.57 -22.38 12.40
CA SER A 74 19.08 -21.12 12.99
C SER A 74 18.56 -21.29 14.42
N SER A 75 18.91 -20.35 15.30
CA SER A 75 18.38 -20.31 16.67
C SER A 75 16.84 -20.18 16.70
N PRO A 76 16.16 -20.75 17.71
CA PRO A 76 14.70 -20.65 17.84
C PRO A 76 14.18 -19.20 17.83
N LEU A 77 14.95 -18.27 18.43
CA LEU A 77 14.63 -16.85 18.47
C LEU A 77 14.70 -16.21 17.08
N SER A 78 15.76 -16.48 16.31
CA SER A 78 15.90 -16.00 14.93
C SER A 78 14.76 -16.49 14.05
N ARG A 79 14.36 -17.76 14.20
CA ARG A 79 13.24 -18.34 13.44
C ARG A 79 11.90 -17.67 13.77
N LYS A 80 11.63 -17.39 15.05
CA LYS A 80 10.42 -16.65 15.47
C LYS A 80 10.38 -15.25 14.85
N LYS A 81 11.50 -14.52 14.89
CA LYS A 81 11.63 -13.19 14.27
C LYS A 81 11.39 -13.22 12.76
N THR A 82 11.99 -14.16 12.03
CA THR A 82 11.78 -14.28 10.58
C THR A 82 10.34 -14.64 10.24
N LYS A 83 9.69 -15.52 11.01
CA LYS A 83 8.26 -15.84 10.84
C LYS A 83 7.36 -14.61 11.10
N ALA A 84 7.67 -13.81 12.12
CA ALA A 84 6.96 -12.58 12.40
C ALA A 84 7.11 -11.58 11.24
N GLN A 85 8.33 -11.44 10.70
CA GLN A 85 8.57 -10.58 9.53
C GLN A 85 7.81 -11.07 8.30
N VAL A 86 7.80 -12.37 8.01
CA VAL A 86 6.98 -12.96 6.93
C VAL A 86 5.50 -12.61 7.12
N LYS A 87 4.98 -12.68 8.34
CA LYS A 87 3.59 -12.31 8.64
C LYS A 87 3.33 -10.82 8.38
N ALA A 88 4.25 -9.95 8.78
CA ALA A 88 4.15 -8.51 8.55
C ALA A 88 4.13 -8.17 7.04
N GLU A 89 5.01 -8.78 6.24
CA GLU A 89 5.02 -8.58 4.79
C GLU A 89 3.72 -9.06 4.13
N VAL A 90 3.17 -10.21 4.56
CA VAL A 90 1.88 -10.71 4.05
C VAL A 90 0.74 -9.74 4.39
N LEU A 91 0.70 -9.22 5.61
CA LEU A 91 -0.31 -8.24 6.01
C LEU A 91 -0.17 -6.94 5.23
N SER A 92 1.07 -6.47 4.98
CA SER A 92 1.32 -5.29 4.15
C SER A 92 0.81 -5.49 2.71
N ILE A 93 1.06 -6.65 2.12
CA ILE A 93 0.53 -6.99 0.78
C ILE A 93 -1.00 -6.96 0.78
N LEU A 94 -1.65 -7.51 1.81
CA LEU A 94 -3.12 -7.52 1.89
C LEU A 94 -3.70 -6.10 2.02
N THR A 95 -3.08 -5.25 2.84
CA THR A 95 -3.41 -3.83 2.96
C THR A 95 -3.27 -3.13 1.61
N ASP A 96 -2.09 -3.21 0.99
CA ASP A 96 -1.82 -2.52 -0.27
C ASP A 96 -2.74 -2.99 -1.40
N VAL A 97 -3.11 -4.28 -1.44
CA VAL A 97 -4.06 -4.84 -2.43
C VAL A 97 -5.48 -4.34 -2.19
N ALA A 98 -5.94 -4.28 -0.94
CA ALA A 98 -7.25 -3.75 -0.60
C ALA A 98 -7.35 -2.26 -1.00
N ASP A 99 -6.33 -1.47 -0.65
CA ASP A 99 -6.28 -0.05 -1.01
C ASP A 99 -6.12 0.16 -2.52
N LEU A 100 -5.36 -0.70 -3.22
CA LEU A 100 -5.21 -0.62 -4.68
C LEU A 100 -6.53 -0.92 -5.40
N SER A 101 -7.32 -1.83 -4.85
CA SER A 101 -8.64 -2.15 -5.40
C SER A 101 -9.59 -0.94 -5.32
N ASN A 102 -9.50 -0.17 -4.23
CA ASN A 102 -10.20 1.10 -4.06
C ASN A 102 -9.65 2.19 -4.98
N ALA A 103 -8.32 2.31 -5.09
CA ALA A 103 -7.67 3.28 -5.96
C ALA A 103 -8.07 3.08 -7.43
N ILE A 104 -8.09 1.84 -7.91
CA ILE A 104 -8.52 1.52 -9.28
C ILE A 104 -10.01 1.82 -9.48
N HIS A 105 -10.85 1.59 -8.46
CA HIS A 105 -12.26 1.93 -8.54
C HIS A 105 -12.50 3.44 -8.75
N TRP A 106 -11.68 4.31 -8.14
CA TRP A 106 -11.78 5.76 -8.25
C TRP A 106 -11.14 6.36 -9.52
N LEU A 107 -10.48 5.55 -10.35
CA LEU A 107 -10.00 6.00 -11.65
C LEU A 107 -11.15 6.25 -12.64
N PRO A 108 -10.93 7.00 -13.73
CA PRO A 108 -11.96 7.21 -14.75
C PRO A 108 -12.42 5.88 -15.40
N PRO A 109 -13.69 5.80 -15.81
CA PRO A 109 -14.25 4.60 -16.42
C PRO A 109 -13.49 4.24 -17.70
N GLY A 110 -13.33 2.93 -17.95
CA GLY A 110 -12.54 2.40 -19.05
C GLY A 110 -11.14 1.90 -18.65
N PHE A 111 -10.72 2.12 -17.39
CA PHE A 111 -9.50 1.53 -16.83
C PHE A 111 -9.83 0.36 -15.89
N LEU A 112 -9.49 -0.87 -16.30
CA LEU A 112 -9.75 -2.10 -15.51
C LEU A 112 -11.21 -2.21 -15.02
N TRP A 113 -11.44 -2.15 -13.71
CA TRP A 113 -12.76 -2.19 -13.05
C TRP A 113 -13.18 -0.84 -12.44
N ALA A 114 -12.60 0.25 -12.93
CA ALA A 114 -12.98 1.61 -12.53
C ALA A 114 -14.51 1.80 -12.55
N GLY A 115 -15.06 2.32 -11.45
CA GLY A 115 -16.50 2.52 -11.29
C GLY A 115 -17.35 1.27 -11.04
N CYS A 116 -16.79 0.05 -11.03
CA CYS A 116 -17.58 -1.18 -10.89
C CYS A 116 -17.96 -1.55 -9.46
N PHE A 117 -17.25 -1.05 -8.43
CA PHE A 117 -17.50 -1.44 -7.05
C PHE A 117 -18.66 -0.65 -6.43
N PRO A 118 -19.56 -1.32 -5.69
CA PRO A 118 -20.57 -0.61 -4.91
C PRO A 118 -19.91 0.10 -3.70
N PRO A 119 -20.47 1.22 -3.21
CA PRO A 119 -19.86 1.99 -2.13
C PRO A 119 -19.56 1.19 -0.85
N TRP A 120 -20.41 0.21 -0.52
CA TRP A 120 -20.20 -0.64 0.67
C TRP A 120 -18.95 -1.51 0.55
N LEU A 121 -18.60 -1.98 -0.66
CA LEU A 121 -17.43 -2.82 -0.89
C LEU A 121 -16.15 -1.98 -0.74
N VAL A 122 -16.16 -0.75 -1.26
CA VAL A 122 -15.07 0.20 -1.09
C VAL A 122 -14.81 0.48 0.40
N GLY A 123 -15.89 0.73 1.15
CA GLY A 123 -15.83 0.91 2.60
C GLY A 123 -15.34 -0.34 3.36
N LEU A 124 -15.78 -1.53 2.95
CA LEU A 124 -15.33 -2.79 3.54
C LEU A 124 -13.83 -3.00 3.33
N LEU A 125 -13.33 -2.79 2.11
CA LEU A 125 -11.90 -2.92 1.80
C LEU A 125 -11.06 -1.93 2.61
N GLY A 126 -11.52 -0.67 2.73
CA GLY A 126 -10.86 0.34 3.57
C GLY A 126 -10.90 0.00 5.07
N THR A 127 -11.98 -0.65 5.53
CA THR A 127 -12.08 -1.12 6.91
C THR A 127 -11.10 -2.26 7.18
N ILE A 128 -10.99 -3.21 6.25
CA ILE A 128 -10.03 -4.32 6.34
C ILE A 128 -8.60 -3.80 6.38
N SER A 129 -8.22 -2.88 5.48
CA SER A 129 -6.87 -2.30 5.44
C SER A 129 -6.55 -1.54 6.73
N SER A 130 -7.50 -0.77 7.26
CA SER A 130 -7.37 -0.05 8.54
C SER A 130 -7.20 -0.99 9.73
N LEU A 131 -8.01 -2.04 9.85
CA LEU A 131 -7.91 -3.03 10.91
C LEU A 131 -6.57 -3.77 10.88
N ILE A 132 -6.07 -4.10 9.68
CA ILE A 132 -4.72 -4.66 9.51
C ILE A 132 -3.66 -3.66 9.99
N GLY A 133 -3.78 -2.38 9.64
CA GLY A 133 -2.88 -1.32 10.10
C GLY A 133 -2.82 -1.21 11.63
N ILE A 134 -3.97 -1.17 12.30
CA ILE A 134 -4.08 -1.17 13.77
C ILE A 134 -3.44 -2.43 14.37
N TYR A 135 -3.67 -3.59 13.77
CA TYR A 135 -3.07 -4.83 14.20
C TYR A 135 -1.53 -4.82 14.07
N GLN A 136 -1.00 -4.27 12.99
CA GLN A 136 0.44 -4.14 12.80
C GLN A 136 1.05 -3.14 13.80
N ALA A 137 0.42 -1.98 14.00
CA ALA A 137 0.88 -0.96 14.94
C ALA A 137 0.91 -1.47 16.40
N SER A 138 -0.14 -2.16 16.85
CA SER A 138 -0.20 -2.73 18.21
C SER A 138 0.86 -3.82 18.45
N ARG A 139 1.27 -4.56 17.41
CA ARG A 139 2.34 -5.56 17.50
C ARG A 139 3.74 -4.99 17.34
N GLY A 140 3.89 -3.88 16.60
CA GLY A 140 5.13 -3.14 16.47
C GLY A 140 5.56 -2.54 17.82
N GLY A 141 4.64 -1.91 18.54
CA GLY A 141 4.90 -1.33 19.86
C GLY A 141 5.31 -2.34 20.94
N ASN A 142 4.85 -3.59 20.84
CA ASN A 142 5.21 -4.66 21.79
C ASN A 142 6.62 -5.26 21.55
N SER A 143 7.38 -4.74 20.58
CA SER A 143 8.78 -5.13 20.34
C SER A 143 9.79 -4.07 20.82
N GLU A 144 9.31 -2.93 21.33
CA GLU A 144 10.11 -1.80 21.82
C GLU A 144 9.98 -1.57 23.34
N ALA A 145 9.32 -2.48 24.06
CA ALA A 145 9.23 -2.54 25.52
C ALA A 145 9.81 -3.87 26.03
#